data_AF-A0A356WR99-F1
#
_entry.id   AF-A0A356WR99-F1
#
_cell.length_a   1.000
_cell.length_b   1.000
_cell.length_c   1.000
_cell.angle_alpha   90.00
_cell.angle_beta   90.00
_cell.angle_gamma   90.00
#
_symmetry.space_group_name_H-M   'P 1'
#
loop_
_entity.id
_entity.type
_entity.pdbx_description
1 polymer ?
#
loop_
_entity_poly.entity_id
_entity_poly.type
_entity_poly.pdbx_seq_one_letter_code
_entity_poly.pdbx_strand_id
1 'polypeptide(L)'
;MYYAMPVIFILGIVAIALEDIIKVNKSATALFICITLWLMLVFGSQDILVERQNPDFLQFVKQTELENLPVKDQIMRYLTEKAFVPHLGDVAQTLFFVMCSLLIVNIVDKHGGFMAISRSLRTENKRKLLWMVGLSFFFFSALLDNLAAAIVLIAILRKLVPDHTDRMKYASIIILAANAGGSWSPIGDVTTLLLWTGGNITAWHQISHLFLPALANLLVPL
;
A
#
# COMPACT_ATOMS: atom_id res chain seq x y z
N MET A 1 25.55 2.37 -20.35
CA MET A 1 24.84 2.84 -19.12
C MET A 1 23.82 1.81 -18.60
N TYR A 2 23.24 1.00 -19.49
CA TYR A 2 22.27 -0.06 -19.16
C TYR A 2 22.65 -0.97 -17.96
N TYR A 3 23.80 -1.64 -17.99
CA TYR A 3 24.19 -2.59 -16.92
C TYR A 3 24.55 -1.93 -15.58
N ALA A 4 24.91 -0.65 -15.59
CA ALA A 4 25.24 0.06 -14.38
C ALA A 4 24.00 0.39 -13.53
N MET A 5 22.83 0.54 -14.16
CA MET A 5 21.58 0.84 -13.44
C MET A 5 21.16 -0.28 -12.48
N PRO A 6 21.06 -1.57 -12.88
CA PRO A 6 20.78 -2.65 -11.94
C PRO A 6 21.79 -2.74 -10.79
N VAL A 7 23.08 -2.50 -11.07
CA VAL A 7 24.12 -2.52 -10.02
C VAL A 7 23.89 -1.41 -9.00
N ILE A 8 23.67 -0.17 -9.46
CA ILE A 8 23.37 0.97 -8.58
C ILE A 8 22.07 0.74 -7.80
N PHE A 9 21.05 0.18 -8.45
CA PHE A 9 19.80 -0.16 -7.78
C PHE A 9 20.01 -1.19 -6.66
N ILE A 10 20.70 -2.30 -6.94
CA ILE A 10 20.98 -3.35 -5.95
C ILE A 10 21.83 -2.82 -4.80
N LEU A 11 22.90 -2.08 -5.09
CA LEU A 11 23.73 -1.43 -4.06
C LEU A 11 22.94 -0.42 -3.23
N GLY A 12 21.96 0.20 -3.86
CA GLY A 12 21.05 1.11 -3.22
C GLY A 12 20.11 0.43 -2.22
N ILE A 13 19.43 -0.64 -2.65
CA ILE A 13 18.57 -1.47 -1.79
C ILE A 13 19.40 -2.09 -0.66
N VAL A 14 20.55 -2.67 -1.02
CA VAL A 14 21.82 -2.68 -0.28
C VAL A 14 21.87 -1.83 0.99
N ALA A 15 22.19 -0.56 0.74
CA ALA A 15 22.41 0.47 1.72
C ALA A 15 21.15 0.82 2.53
N ILE A 16 19.95 0.77 1.92
CA ILE A 16 18.67 0.96 2.63
C ILE A 16 18.45 -0.13 3.67
N ALA A 17 18.70 -1.39 3.31
CA ALA A 17 18.55 -2.53 4.21
C ALA A 17 19.57 -2.51 5.36
N LEU A 18 20.78 -2.02 5.09
CA LEU A 18 21.86 -1.92 6.07
C LEU A 18 21.92 -0.58 6.81
N GLU A 19 20.86 0.24 6.80
CA GLU A 19 20.82 1.54 7.48
C GLU A 19 21.31 1.44 8.93
N ASP A 20 20.86 0.43 9.68
CA ASP A 20 21.18 0.31 11.10
C ASP A 20 22.69 0.11 11.36
N ILE A 21 23.42 -0.39 10.35
CA ILE A 21 24.88 -0.59 10.38
C ILE A 21 25.60 0.64 9.82
N ILE A 22 25.15 1.13 8.66
CA ILE A 22 25.81 2.22 7.89
C ILE A 22 25.50 3.60 8.50
N LYS A 23 24.43 3.71 9.29
CA LYS A 23 23.92 4.94 9.93
C LYS A 23 23.62 6.09 8.95
N VAL A 24 23.33 5.74 7.70
CA VAL A 24 22.89 6.70 6.66
C VAL A 24 21.38 6.57 6.51
N ASN A 25 20.69 7.71 6.54
CA ASN A 25 19.23 7.77 6.47
C ASN A 25 18.68 7.04 5.23
N LYS A 26 17.71 6.14 5.43
CA LYS A 26 17.01 5.39 4.36
C LYS A 26 16.43 6.30 3.27
N SER A 27 15.75 7.36 3.66
CA SER A 27 15.12 8.30 2.72
C SER A 27 16.16 9.04 1.89
N ALA A 28 17.26 9.49 2.49
CA ALA A 28 18.35 10.14 1.77
C ALA A 28 18.98 9.18 0.73
N THR A 29 19.20 7.93 1.12
CA THR A 29 19.73 6.89 0.24
C THR A 29 18.77 6.61 -0.92
N ALA A 30 17.49 6.41 -0.64
CA ALA A 30 16.46 6.18 -1.65
C ALA A 30 16.35 7.35 -2.65
N LEU A 31 16.35 8.60 -2.18
CA LEU A 31 16.34 9.78 -3.02
C LEU A 31 17.58 9.85 -3.92
N PHE A 32 18.75 9.57 -3.36
CA PHE A 32 20.01 9.59 -4.12
C PHE A 32 20.02 8.55 -5.24
N ILE A 33 19.60 7.32 -4.95
CA ILE A 33 19.49 6.24 -5.95
C ILE A 33 18.48 6.63 -7.02
N CYS A 34 17.30 7.14 -6.63
CA CYS A 34 16.26 7.57 -7.55
C CYS A 34 16.77 8.64 -8.52
N ILE A 35 17.36 9.72 -8.01
CA ILE A 35 17.91 10.81 -8.83
C ILE A 35 19.00 10.28 -9.77
N THR A 36 19.90 9.43 -9.26
CA THR A 36 21.01 8.88 -10.04
C THR A 36 20.51 8.00 -11.18
N LEU A 37 19.61 7.03 -10.90
CA LEU A 37 19.05 6.14 -11.90
C LEU A 37 18.23 6.91 -12.93
N TRP A 38 17.47 7.92 -12.50
CA TRP A 38 16.67 8.75 -13.39
C TRP A 38 17.55 9.58 -14.32
N LEU A 39 18.60 10.23 -13.82
CA LEU A 39 19.57 10.93 -14.66
C LEU A 39 20.23 10.00 -15.67
N MET A 40 20.65 8.81 -15.22
CA MET A 40 21.23 7.82 -16.13
C MET A 40 20.24 7.38 -17.21
N LEU A 41 18.94 7.32 -16.91
CA LEU A 41 17.91 6.95 -17.87
C LEU A 41 17.68 8.05 -18.89
N VAL A 42 17.57 9.30 -18.45
CA VAL A 42 17.34 10.44 -19.36
C VAL A 42 18.52 10.60 -20.33
N PHE A 43 19.75 10.62 -19.81
CA PHE A 43 20.95 10.77 -20.64
C PHE A 43 21.30 9.52 -21.45
N GLY A 44 21.02 8.32 -20.94
CA GLY A 44 21.30 7.05 -21.61
C GLY A 44 20.16 6.52 -22.47
N SER A 45 19.05 7.26 -22.60
CA SER A 45 17.80 6.78 -23.21
C SER A 45 17.95 6.30 -24.65
N GLN A 46 18.80 6.94 -25.45
CA GLN A 46 19.03 6.54 -26.84
C GLN A 46 19.75 5.18 -26.96
N ASP A 47 20.85 4.97 -26.22
CA ASP A 47 21.56 3.68 -26.13
C ASP A 47 20.63 2.57 -25.59
N ILE A 48 19.88 2.89 -24.54
CA ILE A 48 19.06 1.92 -23.81
C ILE A 48 17.81 1.49 -24.59
N LEU A 49 17.12 2.43 -25.23
CA LEU A 49 15.82 2.17 -25.86
C LEU A 49 15.95 1.88 -27.36
N VAL A 50 16.81 2.62 -28.07
CA VAL A 50 16.88 2.59 -29.54
C VAL A 50 17.97 1.64 -30.01
N GLU A 51 19.22 1.84 -29.58
CA GLU A 51 20.36 1.05 -30.06
C GLU A 51 20.27 -0.42 -29.63
N ARG A 52 19.72 -0.67 -28.44
CA ARG A 52 19.43 -2.02 -27.92
C ARG A 52 18.12 -2.62 -28.41
N GLN A 53 17.36 -1.92 -29.25
CA GLN A 53 16.09 -2.39 -29.80
C GLN A 53 15.13 -2.92 -28.73
N ASN A 54 14.87 -2.11 -27.70
CA ASN A 54 14.00 -2.52 -26.61
C ASN A 54 12.59 -2.87 -27.14
N PRO A 55 12.07 -4.09 -26.88
CA PRO A 55 10.83 -4.56 -27.47
C PRO A 55 9.61 -3.73 -27.05
N ASP A 56 9.55 -3.29 -25.78
CA ASP A 56 8.45 -2.47 -25.27
C ASP A 56 8.45 -1.08 -25.91
N PHE A 57 9.63 -0.50 -26.10
CA PHE A 57 9.78 0.79 -26.81
C PHE A 57 9.32 0.67 -28.26
N LEU A 58 9.79 -0.35 -28.99
CA LEU A 58 9.41 -0.58 -30.38
C LEU A 58 7.92 -0.85 -30.53
N GLN A 59 7.32 -1.61 -29.61
CA GLN A 59 5.89 -1.86 -29.59
C GLN A 59 5.10 -0.57 -29.31
N PHE A 60 5.55 0.26 -28.38
CA PHE A 60 4.92 1.54 -28.09
C PHE A 60 4.96 2.50 -29.29
N VAL A 61 6.11 2.63 -29.97
CA VAL A 61 6.24 3.49 -31.15
C VAL A 61 5.29 3.05 -32.26
N LYS A 62 5.14 1.73 -32.47
CA LYS A 62 4.21 1.14 -33.43
C LYS A 62 2.74 1.38 -33.05
N GLN A 63 2.37 1.12 -31.79
CA GLN A 63 0.99 1.25 -31.32
C GLN A 63 0.48 2.69 -31.34
N THR A 64 1.36 3.66 -31.11
CA THR A 64 1.02 5.08 -31.03
C THR A 64 1.29 5.81 -32.36
N GLU A 65 1.64 5.08 -33.43
CA GLU A 65 1.95 5.62 -34.78
C GLU A 65 3.02 6.73 -34.78
N LEU A 66 3.99 6.65 -33.85
CA LEU A 66 5.04 7.67 -33.65
C LEU A 66 6.25 7.49 -34.58
N GLU A 67 6.22 6.51 -35.49
CA GLU A 67 7.36 6.13 -36.35
C GLU A 67 7.91 7.30 -37.18
N ASN A 68 7.03 8.21 -37.59
CA ASN A 68 7.37 9.36 -38.45
C ASN A 68 7.97 10.54 -37.68
N LEU A 69 7.96 10.52 -36.35
CA LEU A 69 8.52 11.59 -35.53
C LEU A 69 10.02 11.42 -35.32
N PRO A 70 10.75 12.50 -35.01
CA PRO A 70 12.14 12.41 -34.58
C PRO A 70 12.31 11.44 -33.41
N VAL A 71 13.40 10.66 -33.41
CA VAL A 71 13.72 9.67 -32.37
C VAL A 71 13.67 10.27 -30.96
N LYS A 72 14.12 11.52 -30.82
CA LYS A 72 14.05 12.26 -29.55
C LYS A 72 12.61 12.39 -29.04
N ASP A 73 11.65 12.70 -29.91
CA ASP A 73 10.25 12.86 -29.54
C ASP A 73 9.59 11.52 -29.21
N GLN A 74 9.97 10.45 -29.94
CA GLN A 74 9.55 9.08 -29.64
C GLN A 74 9.99 8.67 -28.22
N ILE A 75 11.26 8.92 -27.88
CA ILE A 75 11.82 8.64 -26.55
C ILE A 75 11.11 9.46 -25.48
N MET A 76 10.93 10.77 -25.69
CA MET A 76 10.30 11.65 -24.70
C MET A 76 8.86 11.23 -24.40
N ARG A 77 8.09 10.86 -25.44
CA ARG A 77 6.72 10.36 -25.25
C ARG A 77 6.70 9.01 -24.56
N TYR A 78 7.57 8.07 -24.93
CA TYR A 78 7.67 6.79 -24.22
C TYR A 78 7.99 6.98 -22.73
N LEU A 79 9.01 7.78 -22.42
CA LEU A 79 9.40 8.03 -21.03
C LEU A 79 8.26 8.71 -20.25
N THR A 80 7.55 9.65 -20.86
CA THR A 80 6.47 10.37 -20.17
C THR A 80 5.22 9.51 -20.00
N GLU A 81 4.69 8.96 -21.10
CA GLU A 81 3.38 8.31 -21.15
C GLU A 81 3.40 6.87 -20.63
N LYS A 82 4.50 6.13 -20.81
CA LYS A 82 4.62 4.74 -20.36
C LYS A 82 5.41 4.59 -19.08
N ALA A 83 6.54 5.30 -18.92
CA ALA A 83 7.40 5.10 -17.77
C ALA A 83 7.01 6.00 -16.58
N PHE A 84 6.89 7.32 -16.77
CA PHE A 84 6.77 8.24 -15.63
C PHE A 84 5.34 8.46 -15.15
N VAL A 85 4.42 8.85 -16.04
CA VAL A 85 3.05 9.22 -15.62
C VAL A 85 2.32 8.07 -14.93
N PRO A 86 2.34 6.82 -15.46
CA PRO A 86 1.65 5.70 -14.79
C PRO A 86 2.25 5.39 -13.42
N HIS A 87 3.57 5.21 -13.32
CA HIS A 87 4.22 4.88 -12.05
C HIS A 87 4.14 6.01 -11.02
N LEU A 88 4.24 7.27 -11.44
CA LEU A 88 4.01 8.41 -10.57
C LEU A 88 2.55 8.43 -10.09
N GLY A 89 1.60 8.13 -10.98
CA GLY A 89 0.18 7.98 -10.65
C GLY A 89 -0.06 6.91 -9.58
N ASP A 90 0.52 5.71 -9.73
CA ASP A 90 0.38 4.61 -8.78
C ASP A 90 0.93 4.98 -7.38
N VAL A 91 2.12 5.61 -7.35
CA VAL A 91 2.74 6.05 -6.10
C VAL A 91 1.93 7.20 -5.47
N ALA A 92 1.51 8.19 -6.27
CA ALA A 92 0.71 9.30 -5.80
C ALA A 92 -0.66 8.84 -5.27
N GLN A 93 -1.30 7.88 -5.93
CA GLN A 93 -2.54 7.25 -5.47
C GLN A 93 -2.34 6.65 -4.06
N THR A 94 -1.27 5.89 -3.86
CA THR A 94 -0.95 5.28 -2.56
C THR A 94 -0.69 6.35 -1.49
N LEU A 95 0.09 7.38 -1.82
CA LEU A 95 0.38 8.49 -0.90
C LEU A 95 -0.88 9.28 -0.53
N PHE A 96 -1.70 9.67 -1.50
CA PHE A 96 -2.96 10.39 -1.26
C PHE A 96 -3.93 9.52 -0.47
N PHE A 97 -4.02 8.23 -0.76
CA PHE A 97 -4.83 7.31 0.00
C PHE A 97 -4.43 7.27 1.47
N VAL A 98 -3.14 7.08 1.79
CA VAL A 98 -2.64 7.06 3.18
C VAL A 98 -2.84 8.43 3.85
N MET A 99 -2.54 9.53 3.17
CA MET A 99 -2.70 10.89 3.71
C MET A 99 -4.17 11.23 4.00
N CYS A 100 -5.08 10.96 3.06
CA CYS A 100 -6.52 11.18 3.24
C CYS A 100 -7.07 10.28 4.35
N SER A 101 -6.62 9.03 4.43
CA SER A 101 -7.03 8.10 5.48
C SER A 101 -6.62 8.61 6.86
N LEU A 102 -5.34 8.96 7.05
CA LEU A 102 -4.85 9.57 8.29
C LEU A 102 -5.54 10.90 8.61
N LEU A 103 -5.88 11.71 7.60
CA LEU A 103 -6.61 12.96 7.78
C LEU A 103 -8.02 12.72 8.31
N ILE A 104 -8.79 11.81 7.70
CA ILE A 104 -10.14 11.44 8.17
C ILE A 104 -10.06 10.96 9.61
N VAL A 105 -9.12 10.07 9.90
CA VAL A 105 -8.84 9.57 11.25
C VAL A 105 -8.59 10.71 12.25
N ASN A 106 -7.71 11.65 11.91
CA ASN A 106 -7.39 12.79 12.77
C ASN A 106 -8.59 13.71 12.97
N ILE A 107 -9.40 13.95 11.93
CA ILE A 107 -10.62 14.75 12.03
C ILE A 107 -11.63 14.06 12.96
N VAL A 108 -11.82 12.74 12.81
CA VAL A 108 -12.73 11.96 13.66
C VAL A 108 -12.28 11.97 15.12
N ASP A 109 -10.99 11.81 15.43
CA ASP A 109 -10.49 11.90 16.81
C ASP A 109 -10.70 13.31 17.38
N LYS A 110 -10.36 14.35 16.62
CA LYS A 110 -10.47 15.75 17.04
C LYS A 110 -11.91 16.14 17.41
N HIS A 111 -12.90 15.56 16.74
CA HIS A 111 -14.33 15.80 17.03
C HIS A 111 -14.92 14.77 18.01
N GLY A 112 -14.09 13.94 18.64
CA GLY A 112 -14.54 12.99 19.65
C GLY A 112 -15.28 11.77 19.10
N GLY A 113 -15.17 11.47 17.80
CA GLY A 113 -15.79 10.28 17.20
C GLY A 113 -15.31 8.98 17.87
N PHE A 114 -14.04 8.93 18.26
CA PHE A 114 -13.50 7.79 19.03
C PHE A 114 -14.03 7.70 20.47
N MET A 115 -14.48 8.82 21.07
CA MET A 115 -15.20 8.76 22.35
C MET A 115 -16.62 8.21 22.18
N ALA A 116 -17.28 8.48 21.05
CA ALA A 116 -18.58 7.89 20.77
C ALA A 116 -18.48 6.36 20.58
N ILE A 117 -17.47 5.92 19.81
CA ILE A 117 -17.17 4.49 19.61
C ILE A 117 -16.79 3.81 20.93
N SER A 118 -15.92 4.43 21.73
CA SER A 118 -15.50 3.86 23.02
C SER A 118 -16.66 3.75 24.01
N ARG A 119 -17.62 4.69 24.01
CA ARG A 119 -18.85 4.59 24.81
C ARG A 119 -19.74 3.43 24.36
N SER A 120 -19.86 3.20 23.05
CA SER A 120 -20.65 2.08 22.51
C SER A 120 -20.05 0.72 22.83
N LEU A 121 -18.72 0.64 23.00
CA LEU A 121 -17.98 -0.59 23.30
C LEU A 121 -17.74 -0.83 24.79
N ARG A 122 -18.31 -0.04 25.71
CA ARG A 122 -18.10 -0.23 27.15
C ARG A 122 -18.74 -1.52 27.65
N THR A 123 -17.92 -2.45 28.12
CA THR A 123 -18.34 -3.62 28.89
C THR A 123 -17.31 -3.93 29.97
N GLU A 124 -17.78 -4.42 31.12
CA GLU A 124 -16.91 -4.86 32.22
C GLU A 124 -16.27 -6.23 31.94
N ASN A 125 -16.83 -6.99 30.98
CA ASN A 125 -16.34 -8.32 30.66
C ASN A 125 -15.25 -8.26 29.57
N LYS A 126 -14.03 -8.60 29.97
CA LYS A 126 -12.85 -8.64 29.08
C LYS A 126 -13.08 -9.49 27.81
N ARG A 127 -13.62 -10.71 27.94
CA ARG A 127 -13.91 -11.58 26.78
C ARG A 127 -14.95 -10.96 25.87
N LYS A 128 -16.04 -10.42 26.43
CA LYS A 128 -17.10 -9.79 25.63
C LYS A 128 -16.56 -8.58 24.85
N LEU A 129 -15.66 -7.81 25.47
CA LEU A 129 -14.98 -6.69 24.79
C LEU A 129 -14.12 -7.18 23.62
N LEU A 130 -13.34 -8.25 23.82
CA LEU A 130 -12.49 -8.83 22.78
C LEU A 130 -13.30 -9.29 21.56
N TRP A 131 -14.41 -10.00 21.81
CA TRP A 131 -15.34 -10.45 20.77
C TRP A 131 -16.00 -9.29 20.03
N MET A 132 -16.49 -8.28 20.75
CA MET A 132 -17.09 -7.10 20.11
C MET A 132 -16.08 -6.34 19.26
N VAL A 133 -14.86 -6.10 19.77
CA VAL A 133 -13.82 -5.39 19.04
C VAL A 133 -13.37 -6.19 17.80
N GLY A 134 -13.06 -7.47 17.95
CA GLY A 134 -12.58 -8.31 16.85
C GLY A 134 -13.61 -8.46 15.72
N LEU A 135 -14.85 -8.83 16.05
CA LEU A 135 -15.91 -8.99 15.03
C LEU A 135 -16.30 -7.66 14.39
N SER A 136 -16.48 -6.59 15.18
CA SER A 136 -16.85 -5.29 14.61
C SER A 136 -15.77 -4.83 13.63
N PHE A 137 -14.50 -4.99 14.01
CA PHE A 137 -13.40 -4.53 13.19
C PHE A 137 -13.19 -5.36 11.92
N PHE A 138 -13.47 -6.66 11.96
CA PHE A 138 -13.49 -7.52 10.77
C PHE A 138 -14.47 -7.03 9.70
N PHE A 139 -15.66 -6.57 10.08
CA PHE A 139 -16.61 -6.00 9.13
C PHE A 139 -16.24 -4.58 8.70
N PHE A 140 -15.77 -3.73 9.63
CA PHE A 140 -15.35 -2.37 9.29
C PHE A 140 -14.17 -2.35 8.32
N SER A 141 -13.20 -3.26 8.50
CA SER A 141 -12.03 -3.33 7.62
C SER A 141 -12.34 -3.85 6.21
N ALA A 142 -13.51 -4.44 5.98
CA ALA A 142 -13.95 -4.78 4.63
C ALA A 142 -14.31 -3.55 3.78
N LEU A 143 -14.50 -2.40 4.42
CA LEU A 143 -14.92 -1.13 3.83
C LEU A 143 -13.88 -0.01 3.98
N LEU A 144 -12.84 -0.23 4.78
CA LEU A 144 -11.83 0.77 5.16
C LEU A 144 -10.42 0.22 4.94
N ASP A 145 -9.47 1.14 4.78
CA ASP A 145 -8.04 0.81 4.75
C ASP A 145 -7.57 0.07 6.02
N ASN A 146 -6.91 -1.06 5.83
CA ASN A 146 -6.50 -1.98 6.91
C ASN A 146 -5.49 -1.33 7.89
N LEU A 147 -4.49 -0.60 7.39
CA LEU A 147 -3.41 -0.02 8.18
C LEU A 147 -3.92 1.18 8.99
N ALA A 148 -4.60 2.13 8.34
CA ALA A 148 -5.12 3.30 9.03
C ALA A 148 -6.17 2.94 10.07
N ALA A 149 -7.09 2.02 9.75
CA ALA A 149 -8.12 1.59 10.68
C ALA A 149 -7.52 0.85 11.90
N ALA A 150 -6.44 0.07 11.71
CA ALA A 150 -5.75 -0.60 12.81
C ALA A 150 -5.03 0.40 13.73
N ILE A 151 -4.34 1.40 13.16
CA ILE A 151 -3.68 2.47 13.92
C ILE A 151 -4.69 3.20 14.82
N VAL A 152 -5.86 3.54 14.26
CA VAL A 152 -6.97 4.13 15.01
C VAL A 152 -7.37 3.25 16.18
N LEU A 153 -7.73 2.00 15.91
CA LEU A 153 -8.27 1.15 16.94
C LEU A 153 -7.26 0.91 18.07
N ILE A 154 -5.97 0.81 17.74
CA ILE A 154 -4.90 0.73 18.74
C ILE A 154 -4.83 2.00 19.61
N ALA A 155 -4.98 3.18 19.02
CA ALA A 155 -5.02 4.44 19.76
C ALA A 155 -6.25 4.53 20.71
N ILE A 156 -7.41 4.06 20.26
CA ILE A 156 -8.63 3.98 21.10
C ILE A 156 -8.45 2.92 22.20
N LEU A 157 -7.85 1.77 21.85
CA LEU A 157 -7.62 0.66 22.77
C LEU A 157 -6.78 1.08 23.97
N ARG A 158 -5.81 2.00 23.78
CA ARG A 158 -5.02 2.58 24.88
C ARG A 158 -5.88 3.32 25.91
N LYS A 159 -7.04 3.86 25.52
CA LYS A 159 -8.02 4.51 26.41
C LYS A 159 -9.03 3.51 27.00
N LEU A 160 -9.33 2.41 26.31
CA LEU A 160 -10.32 1.38 26.72
C LEU A 160 -9.74 0.30 27.65
N VAL A 161 -8.49 -0.11 27.42
CA VAL A 161 -7.82 -1.21 28.15
C VAL A 161 -6.53 -0.67 28.77
N PRO A 162 -6.57 -0.27 30.06
CA PRO A 162 -5.40 0.27 30.76
C PRO A 162 -4.29 -0.76 30.93
N ASP A 163 -4.67 -2.02 31.21
CA ASP A 163 -3.75 -3.14 31.40
C ASP A 163 -2.94 -3.41 30.12
N HIS A 164 -1.61 -3.44 30.25
CA HIS A 164 -0.72 -3.61 29.11
C HIS A 164 -0.85 -4.98 28.45
N THR A 165 -0.95 -6.05 29.26
CA THR A 165 -0.97 -7.43 28.78
C THR A 165 -2.24 -7.72 28.00
N ASP A 166 -3.39 -7.31 28.53
CA ASP A 166 -4.66 -7.42 27.83
C ASP A 166 -4.69 -6.52 26.59
N ARG A 167 -4.18 -5.29 26.69
CA ARG A 167 -4.07 -4.40 25.53
C ARG A 167 -3.27 -5.02 24.38
N MET A 168 -2.17 -5.72 24.68
CA MET A 168 -1.39 -6.40 23.63
C MET A 168 -2.19 -7.51 22.95
N LYS A 169 -2.92 -8.33 23.70
CA LYS A 169 -3.79 -9.38 23.13
C LYS A 169 -4.86 -8.78 22.21
N TYR A 170 -5.47 -7.68 22.65
CA TYR A 170 -6.54 -7.03 21.90
C TYR A 170 -5.99 -6.36 20.64
N ALA A 171 -4.82 -5.74 20.72
CA ALA A 171 -4.11 -5.20 19.57
C ALA A 171 -3.78 -6.30 18.54
N SER A 172 -3.34 -7.48 18.98
CA SER A 172 -3.11 -8.62 18.09
C SER A 172 -4.39 -9.07 17.38
N ILE A 173 -5.50 -9.20 18.11
CA ILE A 173 -6.80 -9.56 17.50
C ILE A 173 -7.28 -8.47 16.54
N ILE A 174 -7.08 -7.19 16.84
CA ILE A 174 -7.40 -6.07 15.93
C ILE A 174 -6.61 -6.21 14.63
N ILE A 175 -5.31 -6.47 14.69
CA ILE A 175 -4.47 -6.64 13.49
C ILE A 175 -4.95 -7.82 12.64
N LEU A 176 -5.27 -8.95 13.29
CA LEU A 176 -5.82 -10.12 12.62
C LEU A 176 -7.18 -9.83 11.97
N ALA A 177 -8.06 -9.14 12.69
CA ALA A 177 -9.37 -8.73 12.20
C ALA A 177 -9.28 -7.74 11.03
N ALA A 178 -8.35 -6.79 11.05
CA ALA A 178 -8.10 -5.86 9.94
C ALA A 178 -7.73 -6.63 8.67
N ASN A 179 -6.68 -7.44 8.73
CA ASN A 179 -6.17 -8.14 7.56
C ASN A 179 -7.17 -9.17 7.04
N ALA A 180 -7.83 -9.91 7.93
CA ALA A 180 -8.89 -10.84 7.56
C ALA A 180 -10.05 -10.08 6.89
N GLY A 181 -10.53 -9.01 7.53
CA GLY A 181 -11.64 -8.18 7.07
C GLY A 181 -11.41 -7.55 5.70
N GLY A 182 -10.22 -6.98 5.49
CA GLY A 182 -9.84 -6.38 4.21
C GLY A 182 -9.76 -7.41 3.08
N SER A 183 -9.28 -8.63 3.36
CA SER A 183 -9.01 -9.64 2.34
C SER A 183 -10.25 -10.21 1.65
N TRP A 184 -11.40 -10.30 2.34
CA TRP A 184 -12.60 -10.94 1.77
C TRP A 184 -13.46 -9.99 0.93
N SER A 185 -13.19 -8.68 0.99
CA SER A 185 -13.89 -7.66 0.23
C SER A 185 -13.01 -7.11 -0.90
N PRO A 186 -13.55 -6.87 -2.11
CA PRO A 186 -12.77 -6.26 -3.19
C PRO A 186 -12.32 -4.83 -2.86
N ILE A 187 -12.97 -4.15 -1.92
CA ILE A 187 -12.68 -2.75 -1.55
C ILE A 187 -11.72 -2.65 -0.35
N GLY A 188 -11.66 -3.69 0.48
CA GLY A 188 -11.04 -3.63 1.81
C GLY A 188 -9.51 -3.57 1.82
N ASP A 189 -8.84 -3.96 0.74
CA ASP A 189 -7.39 -3.86 0.59
C ASP A 189 -7.01 -3.33 -0.80
N VAL A 190 -5.88 -2.63 -0.90
CA VAL A 190 -5.36 -2.07 -2.16
C VAL A 190 -5.12 -3.20 -3.16
N THR A 191 -4.58 -4.33 -2.69
CA THR A 191 -4.29 -5.48 -3.55
C THR A 191 -5.57 -6.07 -4.15
N THR A 192 -6.64 -6.22 -3.36
CA THR A 192 -7.92 -6.74 -3.83
C THR A 192 -8.62 -5.75 -4.76
N LEU A 193 -8.48 -4.45 -4.48
CA LEU A 193 -9.01 -3.38 -5.31
C LEU A 193 -8.34 -3.40 -6.69
N LEU A 194 -7.01 -3.51 -6.74
CA LEU A 194 -6.24 -3.60 -7.99
C LEU A 194 -6.61 -4.83 -8.82
N LEU A 195 -6.80 -5.99 -8.18
CA LEU A 195 -7.24 -7.19 -8.89
C LEU A 195 -8.64 -7.03 -9.47
N TRP A 196 -9.56 -6.37 -8.74
CA TRP A 196 -10.93 -6.14 -9.18
C TRP A 196 -11.01 -5.10 -10.30
N THR A 197 -10.35 -3.95 -10.16
CA THR A 197 -10.32 -2.90 -11.18
C THR A 197 -9.54 -3.33 -12.43
N GLY A 198 -8.53 -4.18 -12.27
CA GLY A 198 -7.80 -4.82 -13.37
C GLY A 198 -8.57 -5.93 -14.09
N GLY A 199 -9.81 -6.24 -13.66
CA GLY A 199 -10.65 -7.27 -14.29
C GLY A 199 -10.21 -8.72 -14.03
N ASN A 200 -9.24 -8.93 -13.13
CA ASN A 200 -8.71 -10.25 -12.81
C ASN A 200 -9.63 -11.07 -11.89
N ILE A 201 -10.45 -10.39 -11.08
CA ILE A 201 -11.43 -11.02 -10.19
C ILE A 201 -12.78 -10.30 -10.27
N THR A 202 -13.85 -11.01 -9.93
CA THR A 202 -15.16 -10.40 -9.70
C THR A 202 -15.40 -10.21 -8.20
N ALA A 203 -16.15 -9.17 -7.83
CA ALA A 203 -16.54 -8.92 -6.44
C ALA A 203 -17.21 -10.14 -5.80
N TRP A 204 -18.09 -10.81 -6.54
CA TRP A 204 -18.79 -12.01 -6.07
C TRP A 204 -17.84 -13.19 -5.83
N HIS A 205 -16.89 -13.41 -6.75
CA HIS A 205 -15.90 -14.47 -6.59
C HIS A 205 -15.04 -14.26 -5.34
N GLN A 206 -14.58 -13.03 -5.10
CA GLN A 206 -13.80 -12.69 -3.91
C GLN A 206 -14.57 -13.00 -2.61
N ILE A 207 -15.79 -12.47 -2.49
CA ILE A 207 -16.60 -12.60 -1.26
C ILE A 207 -16.94 -14.07 -0.98
N SER A 208 -17.44 -14.79 -1.99
CA SER A 208 -17.89 -16.17 -1.82
C SER A 208 -16.76 -17.15 -1.47
N HIS A 209 -15.55 -16.92 -1.98
CA HIS A 209 -14.40 -17.79 -1.71
C HIS A 209 -13.61 -17.41 -0.45
N LEU A 210 -13.54 -16.14 -0.08
CA LEU A 210 -12.65 -15.67 1.00
C LEU A 210 -13.35 -15.27 2.28
N PHE A 211 -14.67 -15.04 2.29
CA PHE A 211 -15.38 -14.68 3.52
C PHE A 211 -15.23 -15.74 4.62
N LEU A 212 -15.47 -17.02 4.30
CA LEU A 212 -15.39 -18.10 5.28
C LEU A 212 -13.95 -18.36 5.77
N PRO A 213 -12.92 -18.45 4.89
CA PRO A 213 -11.53 -18.52 5.32
C PRO A 213 -11.10 -17.33 6.19
N ALA A 214 -11.48 -16.11 5.81
CA ALA A 214 -11.13 -14.91 6.57
C ALA A 214 -11.81 -14.89 7.95
N LEU A 215 -13.08 -15.30 8.02
CA LEU A 215 -13.80 -15.45 9.28
C LEU A 215 -13.15 -16.52 10.17
N ALA A 216 -12.77 -17.67 9.60
CA ALA A 216 -12.07 -18.71 10.35
C ALA A 216 -10.72 -18.22 10.90
N ASN A 217 -9.94 -17.48 10.08
CA ASN A 217 -8.69 -16.86 10.50
C ASN A 217 -8.86 -15.90 11.69
N LEU A 218 -10.01 -15.21 11.78
CA LEU A 218 -10.34 -14.40 12.94
C LEU A 218 -10.77 -15.22 14.15
N LEU A 219 -11.65 -16.22 13.94
CA LEU A 219 -12.30 -16.95 15.03
C LEU A 219 -11.38 -17.92 15.77
N VAL A 220 -10.41 -18.54 15.09
CA VAL A 220 -9.46 -19.48 15.72
C VAL A 220 -8.67 -18.86 16.89
N PRO A 221 -8.11 -17.63 16.77
CA PRO A 221 -7.40 -16.98 17.87
C PRO A 221 -8.29 -16.26 18.90
N LEU A 222 -9.61 -16.17 18.69
CA LEU A 222 -10.56 -15.35 19.48
C LEU A 222 -11.23 -16.12 20.63
#